data_AF-A0A846DVB1-F1
#
_entry.id   AF-A0A846DVB1-F1
#
_cell.length_a   1.000
_cell.length_b   1.000
_cell.length_c   1.000
_cell.angle_alpha   90.00
_cell.angle_beta   90.00
_cell.angle_gamma   90.00
#
_symmetry.space_group_name_H-M   'P 1'
#
loop_
_entity.id
_entity.type
_entity.pdbx_description
1 polymer ?
#
loop_
_entity_poly.entity_id
_entity_poly.type
_entity_poly.pdbx_seq_one_letter_code
_entity_poly.pdbx_strand_id
1 'polypeptide(L)'
;SWGELSIAPGMAIFIKEISESLQQAKKQGLQFAIFNSCSGISIAESLINLGLSQVAVMREPINNKVAQEFLAQFIRSLTEYKDVHQSLLDASQFLKQQEKQLTYPSAYFIPSLFCHPEADLFRIKPFGFWEHLKQWLPKKREAIALSALILISLPLSVQGWLLDRRVLLQSIYRQLTSQVSTDETPPILLVEIDNESITKAEISDPVPMDRNYLASLVDKLSQLDAKVIGIDYLLDRSHKDRADGKSDQNLASSIKKAIERKSEGTWFVFVEYLNDRGELFEVMPEIASLKWSLQGDMSLLNQGKYMNIISIKGAESKSLPFAYLLALSYQLKIEKIHNYPQPKLDSKQDFLNQLSDYINKETGGNHTDLFSSASRTNWLTDMSYLLSQMWLHPIIDFSLSPKQVYNCIPAWKLLENLDDSQVNSQQKQRCNNPSLSEKLKHQVVLIIPGAYSKAGVTEGNDNINSPLAFKHWTKQDILTGGEIHAYMFHHFLNKRLVIPIPDLWMILIAALLGKGITLILVDSSVKPGWLIVGITSTTAVYGLVSLQLYIGTALLLPWFLPSVTLWFYILMILRRKIHE
;
A
#
# COMPACT_ATOMS: atom_id res chain seq x y z
N SER A 1 -21.95 -73.34 -15.17
CA SER A 1 -22.83 -73.28 -13.97
C SER A 1 -22.78 -71.85 -13.45
N TRP A 2 -23.93 -71.24 -13.16
CA TRP A 2 -23.95 -69.91 -12.54
C TRP A 2 -23.35 -70.02 -11.14
N GLY A 3 -22.40 -69.15 -10.79
CA GLY A 3 -21.75 -69.22 -9.47
C GLY A 3 -22.75 -69.10 -8.32
N GLU A 4 -22.41 -69.70 -7.18
CA GLU A 4 -23.20 -69.71 -5.95
C GLU A 4 -22.43 -69.00 -4.83
N LEU A 5 -23.12 -68.15 -4.09
CA LEU A 5 -22.58 -67.43 -2.94
C LEU A 5 -23.26 -67.92 -1.67
N SER A 6 -22.53 -68.65 -0.82
CA SER A 6 -23.04 -69.14 0.46
C SER A 6 -23.15 -67.98 1.46
N ILE A 7 -24.35 -67.75 2.00
CA ILE A 7 -24.62 -66.67 2.96
C ILE A 7 -24.78 -67.21 4.38
N ALA A 8 -25.31 -68.42 4.53
CA ALA A 8 -25.45 -69.13 5.79
C ALA A 8 -25.36 -70.65 5.55
N PRO A 9 -25.15 -71.48 6.60
CA PRO A 9 -25.17 -72.93 6.46
C PRO A 9 -26.48 -73.41 5.81
N GLY A 10 -26.38 -74.06 4.63
CA GLY A 10 -27.54 -74.53 3.87
C GLY A 10 -28.27 -73.47 3.03
N MET A 11 -27.76 -72.23 2.95
CA MET A 11 -28.36 -71.14 2.17
C MET A 11 -27.32 -70.51 1.23
N ALA A 12 -27.58 -70.59 -0.07
CA ALA A 12 -26.77 -69.97 -1.12
C ALA A 12 -27.65 -69.09 -2.02
N ILE A 13 -27.07 -68.01 -2.53
CA ILE A 13 -27.67 -67.15 -3.55
C ILE A 13 -26.94 -67.39 -4.86
N PHE A 14 -27.70 -67.54 -5.94
CA PHE A 14 -27.12 -67.66 -7.27
C PHE A 14 -26.81 -66.27 -7.84
N ILE A 15 -25.71 -66.13 -8.59
CA ILE A 15 -25.40 -64.87 -9.30
C ILE A 15 -26.55 -64.44 -10.22
N LYS A 16 -27.33 -65.39 -10.76
CA LYS A 16 -28.53 -65.10 -11.55
C LYS A 16 -29.60 -64.34 -10.76
N GLU A 17 -29.76 -64.62 -9.46
CA GLU A 17 -30.77 -63.98 -8.60
C GLU A 17 -30.42 -62.52 -8.29
N ILE A 18 -29.13 -62.16 -8.28
CA ILE A 18 -28.65 -60.79 -8.08
C ILE A 18 -28.27 -60.07 -9.39
N SER A 19 -28.53 -60.70 -10.54
CA SER A 19 -28.11 -60.19 -11.85
C SER A 19 -28.75 -58.83 -12.18
N GLU A 20 -30.03 -58.63 -11.87
CA GLU A 20 -30.71 -57.35 -12.09
C GLU A 20 -30.11 -56.23 -11.24
N SER A 21 -29.82 -56.50 -9.96
CA SER A 21 -29.17 -55.53 -9.07
C SER A 21 -27.76 -55.17 -9.53
N LEU A 22 -26.99 -56.14 -10.03
CA LEU A 22 -25.65 -55.91 -10.57
C LEU A 22 -25.70 -55.12 -11.89
N GLN A 23 -26.67 -55.38 -12.75
CA GLN A 23 -26.90 -54.58 -13.96
C GLN A 23 -27.29 -53.14 -13.61
N GLN A 24 -28.11 -52.94 -12.58
CA GLN A 24 -28.44 -51.61 -12.08
C GLN A 24 -27.22 -50.89 -11.48
N ALA A 25 -26.42 -51.58 -10.67
CA ALA A 25 -25.17 -51.04 -10.11
C ALA A 25 -24.18 -50.65 -11.22
N LYS A 26 -24.07 -51.47 -12.28
CA LYS A 26 -23.29 -51.15 -13.48
C LYS A 26 -23.81 -49.89 -14.18
N LYS A 27 -25.13 -49.76 -14.37
CA LYS A 27 -25.74 -48.52 -14.91
C LYS A 27 -25.44 -47.29 -14.05
N GLN A 28 -25.24 -47.48 -12.74
CA GLN A 28 -24.85 -46.44 -11.79
C GLN A 28 -23.33 -46.23 -11.67
N GLY A 29 -22.52 -46.90 -12.50
CA GLY A 29 -21.08 -46.70 -12.54
C GLY A 29 -20.26 -47.65 -11.68
N LEU A 30 -20.74 -48.87 -11.40
CA LEU A 30 -19.91 -49.93 -10.81
C LEU A 30 -18.72 -50.25 -11.73
N GLN A 31 -17.50 -50.01 -11.25
CA GLN A 31 -16.25 -50.14 -12.02
C GLN A 31 -15.46 -51.41 -11.68
N PHE A 32 -15.56 -51.89 -10.45
CA PHE A 32 -14.79 -53.03 -9.95
C PHE A 32 -15.60 -53.79 -8.90
N ALA A 33 -15.49 -55.11 -8.90
CA ALA A 33 -16.12 -55.96 -7.89
C ALA A 33 -15.10 -56.95 -7.29
N ILE A 34 -15.20 -57.16 -5.99
CA ILE A 34 -14.37 -58.11 -5.24
C ILE A 34 -15.26 -59.12 -4.53
N PHE A 35 -15.08 -60.40 -4.84
CA PHE A 35 -15.79 -61.52 -4.23
C PHE A 35 -14.80 -62.34 -3.40
N ASN A 36 -14.72 -62.00 -2.13
CA ASN A 36 -13.80 -62.61 -1.16
C ASN A 36 -14.42 -63.85 -0.49
N SER A 37 -14.89 -64.81 -1.28
CA SER A 37 -15.60 -66.02 -0.80
C SER A 37 -15.30 -67.25 -1.65
N CYS A 38 -15.60 -68.43 -1.11
CA CYS A 38 -15.38 -69.72 -1.78
C CYS A 38 -16.23 -69.85 -3.06
N SER A 39 -15.67 -70.45 -4.13
CA SER A 39 -16.27 -70.62 -5.48
C SER A 39 -16.18 -69.40 -6.43
N GLY A 40 -15.05 -68.70 -6.44
CA GLY A 40 -14.88 -67.47 -7.21
C GLY A 40 -14.83 -67.60 -8.74
N ILE A 41 -14.48 -68.75 -9.31
CA ILE A 41 -14.26 -68.88 -10.77
C ILE A 41 -15.56 -68.76 -11.57
N SER A 42 -16.60 -69.50 -11.18
CA SER A 42 -17.91 -69.44 -11.83
C SER A 42 -18.62 -68.10 -11.60
N ILE A 43 -18.32 -67.44 -10.47
CA ILE A 43 -18.76 -66.07 -10.16
C ILE A 43 -18.07 -65.07 -11.09
N ALA A 44 -16.74 -65.14 -11.24
CA ALA A 44 -15.98 -64.28 -12.14
C ALA A 44 -16.50 -64.39 -13.58
N GLU A 45 -16.64 -65.61 -14.10
CA GLU A 45 -17.16 -65.83 -15.46
C GLU A 45 -18.58 -65.24 -15.64
N SER A 46 -19.47 -65.45 -14.66
CA SER A 46 -20.83 -64.88 -14.70
C SER A 46 -20.81 -63.35 -14.73
N LEU A 47 -19.92 -62.71 -13.96
CA LEU A 47 -19.82 -61.26 -13.85
C LEU A 47 -19.15 -60.60 -15.06
N ILE A 48 -18.12 -61.25 -15.62
CA ILE A 48 -17.49 -60.86 -16.88
C ILE A 48 -18.52 -60.98 -18.02
N ASN A 49 -19.31 -62.05 -18.06
CA ASN A 49 -20.38 -62.23 -19.07
C ASN A 49 -21.54 -61.21 -18.89
N LEU A 50 -21.81 -60.75 -17.67
CA LEU A 50 -22.71 -59.61 -17.40
C LEU A 50 -22.09 -58.25 -17.82
N GLY A 51 -20.83 -58.27 -18.27
CA GLY A 51 -20.10 -57.15 -18.82
C GLY A 51 -19.44 -56.25 -17.78
N LEU A 52 -19.09 -56.77 -16.59
CA LEU A 52 -18.16 -56.08 -15.70
C LEU A 52 -16.75 -56.18 -16.27
N SER A 53 -16.02 -55.07 -16.27
CA SER A 53 -14.70 -55.01 -16.91
C SER A 53 -13.63 -55.76 -16.11
N GLN A 54 -13.78 -55.83 -14.79
CA GLN A 54 -12.78 -56.36 -13.85
C GLN A 54 -13.44 -56.92 -12.59
N VAL A 55 -13.00 -58.10 -12.16
CA VAL A 55 -13.47 -58.77 -10.95
C VAL A 55 -12.31 -59.48 -10.25
N ALA A 56 -12.13 -59.22 -8.95
CA ALA A 56 -11.22 -60.00 -8.12
C ALA A 56 -12.00 -61.09 -7.36
N VAL A 57 -11.53 -62.34 -7.42
CA VAL A 57 -12.19 -63.49 -6.79
C VAL A 57 -11.18 -64.43 -6.12
N MET A 58 -11.69 -65.33 -5.27
CA MET A 58 -10.91 -66.44 -4.71
C MET A 58 -11.12 -67.71 -5.54
N ARG A 59 -10.06 -68.22 -6.19
CA ARG A 59 -10.17 -69.39 -7.09
C ARG A 59 -10.66 -70.66 -6.39
N GLU A 60 -10.28 -70.80 -5.12
CA GLU A 60 -10.54 -71.96 -4.28
C GLU A 60 -11.13 -71.51 -2.94
N PRO A 61 -11.76 -72.42 -2.18
CA PRO A 61 -12.20 -72.13 -0.82
C PRO A 61 -11.06 -71.62 0.08
N ILE A 62 -11.29 -70.49 0.74
CA ILE A 62 -10.30 -69.84 1.59
C ILE A 62 -10.80 -69.77 3.05
N ASN A 63 -9.89 -69.91 4.01
CA ASN A 63 -10.24 -69.77 5.42
C ASN A 63 -10.66 -68.32 5.72
N ASN A 64 -11.73 -68.14 6.48
CA ASN A 64 -12.29 -66.82 6.81
C ASN A 64 -11.24 -65.83 7.38
N LYS A 65 -10.32 -66.30 8.24
CA LYS A 65 -9.26 -65.43 8.80
C LYS A 65 -8.31 -64.90 7.71
N VAL A 66 -7.96 -65.74 6.74
CA VAL A 66 -7.07 -65.37 5.63
C VAL A 66 -7.78 -64.42 4.67
N ALA A 67 -9.07 -64.66 4.38
CA ALA A 67 -9.89 -63.79 3.56
C ALA A 67 -10.00 -62.37 4.15
N GLN A 68 -10.22 -62.25 5.46
CA GLN A 68 -10.31 -60.94 6.13
C GLN A 68 -9.00 -60.14 6.04
N GLU A 69 -7.86 -60.81 6.27
CA GLU A 69 -6.54 -60.17 6.20
C GLU A 69 -6.16 -59.78 4.77
N PHE A 70 -6.47 -60.63 3.79
CA PHE A 70 -6.33 -60.29 2.39
C PHE A 70 -7.09 -59.01 2.05
N LEU A 71 -8.37 -58.93 2.43
CA LEU A 71 -9.21 -57.79 2.11
C LEU A 71 -8.71 -56.50 2.77
N ALA A 72 -8.28 -56.57 4.03
CA ALA A 72 -7.72 -55.42 4.74
C ALA A 72 -6.46 -54.88 4.04
N GLN A 73 -5.53 -55.76 3.66
CA GLN A 73 -4.31 -55.34 2.96
C GLN A 73 -4.60 -54.86 1.53
N PHE A 74 -5.53 -55.51 0.83
CA PHE A 74 -5.96 -55.12 -0.51
C PHE A 74 -6.56 -53.70 -0.52
N ILE A 75 -7.47 -53.41 0.42
CA ILE A 75 -8.06 -52.07 0.57
C ILE A 75 -6.97 -51.05 0.93
N ARG A 76 -6.04 -51.40 1.82
CA ARG A 76 -4.92 -50.51 2.17
C ARG A 76 -4.09 -50.13 0.93
N SER A 77 -3.68 -51.10 0.12
CA SER A 77 -2.94 -50.82 -1.12
C SER A 77 -3.75 -49.95 -2.10
N LEU A 78 -5.07 -50.17 -2.22
CA LEU A 78 -5.94 -49.30 -3.02
C LEU A 78 -6.00 -47.86 -2.50
N THR A 79 -6.02 -47.66 -1.18
CA THR A 79 -5.99 -46.31 -0.58
C THR A 79 -4.66 -45.57 -0.79
N GLU A 80 -3.59 -46.29 -1.14
CA GLU A 80 -2.30 -45.74 -1.55
C GLU A 80 -2.27 -45.37 -3.05
N TYR A 81 -3.44 -45.31 -3.70
CA TYR A 81 -3.63 -44.97 -5.13
C TYR A 81 -3.01 -45.97 -6.12
N LYS A 82 -2.72 -47.19 -5.67
CA LYS A 82 -2.32 -48.30 -6.54
C LYS A 82 -3.54 -48.83 -7.30
N ASP A 83 -3.31 -49.41 -8.47
CA ASP A 83 -4.37 -50.10 -9.21
C ASP A 83 -4.74 -51.44 -8.55
N VAL A 84 -5.86 -52.02 -8.97
CA VAL A 84 -6.38 -53.29 -8.42
C VAL A 84 -5.44 -54.48 -8.65
N HIS A 85 -4.65 -54.50 -9.71
CA HIS A 85 -3.70 -55.59 -9.96
C HIS A 85 -2.54 -55.51 -8.99
N GLN A 86 -1.94 -54.32 -8.84
CA GLN A 86 -0.87 -54.09 -7.87
C GLN A 86 -1.36 -54.32 -6.43
N SER A 87 -2.58 -53.90 -6.12
CA SER A 87 -3.19 -54.11 -4.80
C SER A 87 -3.42 -55.60 -4.50
N LEU A 88 -3.76 -56.39 -5.52
CA LEU A 88 -3.89 -57.84 -5.41
C LEU A 88 -2.53 -58.51 -5.18
N LEU A 89 -1.49 -58.08 -5.90
CA LEU A 89 -0.12 -58.57 -5.71
C LEU A 89 0.41 -58.26 -4.31
N ASP A 90 0.24 -57.03 -3.84
CA ASP A 90 0.66 -56.60 -2.50
C ASP A 90 -0.04 -57.44 -1.41
N ALA A 91 -1.34 -57.65 -1.54
CA ALA A 91 -2.12 -58.45 -0.60
C ALA A 91 -1.71 -59.94 -0.62
N SER A 92 -1.46 -60.51 -1.80
CA SER A 92 -0.95 -61.88 -1.93
C SER A 92 0.47 -62.02 -1.35
N GLN A 93 1.34 -61.05 -1.59
CA GLN A 93 2.69 -61.04 -1.01
C GLN A 93 2.65 -60.93 0.52
N PHE A 94 1.73 -60.13 1.07
CA PHE A 94 1.51 -60.04 2.50
C PHE A 94 1.10 -61.38 3.11
N LEU A 95 0.16 -62.11 2.47
CA LEU A 95 -0.21 -63.46 2.90
C LEU A 95 0.96 -64.45 2.86
N LYS A 96 1.89 -64.28 1.91
CA LYS A 96 3.10 -65.11 1.81
C LYS A 96 4.10 -64.86 2.94
N GLN A 97 4.20 -63.62 3.43
CA GLN A 97 5.22 -63.20 4.40
C GLN A 97 4.84 -63.42 5.87
N GLN A 98 3.57 -63.67 6.17
CA GLN A 98 3.12 -63.91 7.54
C GLN A 98 3.46 -65.32 8.05
N GLU A 99 3.60 -65.49 9.37
CA GLU A 99 3.83 -66.77 10.06
C GLU A 99 2.80 -67.86 9.72
N LYS A 100 1.65 -67.47 9.16
CA LYS A 100 0.59 -68.35 8.68
C LYS A 100 0.92 -69.11 7.39
N GLN A 101 2.02 -68.82 6.70
CA GLN A 101 2.52 -69.68 5.61
C GLN A 101 2.68 -71.13 6.08
N LEU A 102 3.01 -71.33 7.37
CA LEU A 102 3.12 -72.65 8.00
C LEU A 102 1.75 -73.30 8.29
N THR A 103 0.70 -72.50 8.52
CA THR A 103 -0.65 -72.98 8.85
C THR A 103 -1.53 -73.19 7.62
N TYR A 104 -1.35 -72.36 6.58
CA TYR A 104 -2.12 -72.39 5.33
C TYR A 104 -1.15 -72.27 4.14
N PRO A 105 -0.41 -73.34 3.79
CA PRO A 105 0.48 -73.32 2.64
C PRO A 105 -0.34 -73.00 1.38
N SER A 106 0.22 -72.17 0.49
CA SER A 106 -0.36 -71.81 -0.82
C SER A 106 -1.55 -70.84 -0.82
N ALA A 107 -1.97 -70.31 0.34
CA ALA A 107 -3.10 -69.37 0.39
C ALA A 107 -2.89 -68.08 -0.44
N TYR A 108 -1.64 -67.67 -0.65
CA TYR A 108 -1.29 -66.50 -1.47
C TYR A 108 -1.53 -66.68 -2.99
N PHE A 109 -1.72 -67.91 -3.47
CA PHE A 109 -2.05 -68.17 -4.87
C PHE A 109 -3.56 -68.12 -5.14
N ILE A 110 -4.39 -68.11 -4.10
CA ILE A 110 -5.85 -68.21 -4.23
C ILE A 110 -6.48 -66.94 -4.84
N PRO A 111 -6.09 -65.70 -4.45
CA PRO A 111 -6.65 -64.49 -5.05
C PRO A 111 -6.33 -64.40 -6.54
N SER A 112 -7.30 -64.04 -7.36
CA SER A 112 -7.10 -63.88 -8.81
C SER A 112 -7.95 -62.76 -9.36
N LEU A 113 -7.36 -62.00 -10.29
CA LEU A 113 -8.02 -60.94 -11.02
C LEU A 113 -8.44 -61.46 -12.39
N PHE A 114 -9.73 -61.33 -12.71
CA PHE A 114 -10.27 -61.54 -14.03
C PHE A 114 -10.58 -60.18 -14.64
N CYS A 115 -10.00 -59.89 -15.79
CA CYS A 115 -10.23 -58.64 -16.52
C CYS A 115 -10.39 -58.92 -18.00
N HIS A 116 -11.15 -58.06 -18.69
CA HIS A 116 -11.07 -58.02 -20.14
C HIS A 116 -9.68 -57.49 -20.56
N PRO A 117 -9.06 -58.05 -21.63
CA PRO A 117 -7.69 -57.69 -22.03
C PRO A 117 -7.44 -56.21 -22.30
N GLU A 118 -8.47 -55.46 -22.65
CA GLU A 118 -8.41 -54.03 -23.01
C GLU A 118 -8.98 -53.10 -21.92
N ALA A 119 -9.32 -53.63 -20.73
CA ALA A 119 -9.91 -52.82 -19.66
C ALA A 119 -8.85 -52.05 -18.86
N ASP A 120 -9.05 -50.74 -18.72
CA ASP A 120 -8.24 -49.90 -17.82
C ASP A 120 -8.38 -50.34 -16.37
N LEU A 121 -7.26 -50.69 -15.72
CA LEU A 121 -7.29 -51.19 -14.34
C LEU A 121 -7.87 -50.17 -13.36
N PHE A 122 -8.82 -50.60 -12.53
CA PHE A 122 -9.44 -49.70 -11.55
C PHE A 122 -8.40 -49.19 -10.55
N ARG A 123 -8.44 -47.88 -10.28
CA ARG A 123 -7.63 -47.20 -9.26
C ARG A 123 -8.42 -46.07 -8.63
N ILE A 124 -8.20 -45.82 -7.34
CA ILE A 124 -8.73 -44.62 -6.69
C ILE A 124 -7.95 -43.42 -7.24
N LYS A 125 -8.62 -42.46 -7.87
CA LYS A 125 -7.97 -41.21 -8.28
C LYS A 125 -7.74 -40.35 -7.04
N PRO A 126 -6.56 -39.72 -6.88
CA PRO A 126 -6.35 -38.75 -5.81
C PRO A 126 -7.44 -37.66 -5.89
N PHE A 127 -8.18 -37.45 -4.81
CA PHE A 127 -9.14 -36.36 -4.71
C PHE A 127 -8.52 -35.22 -3.90
N GLY A 128 -8.77 -33.98 -4.30
CA GLY A 128 -8.64 -32.84 -3.39
C GLY A 128 -8.08 -31.59 -4.05
N PHE A 129 -8.50 -30.46 -3.52
CA PHE A 129 -8.05 -29.10 -3.85
C PHE A 129 -6.54 -28.97 -4.09
N TRP A 130 -5.71 -29.84 -3.52
CA TRP A 130 -4.26 -29.89 -3.73
C TRP A 130 -3.85 -30.14 -5.19
N GLU A 131 -4.59 -30.93 -5.97
CA GLU A 131 -4.29 -31.09 -7.41
C GLU A 131 -4.60 -29.81 -8.18
N HIS A 132 -5.70 -29.13 -7.83
CA HIS A 132 -6.02 -27.83 -8.39
C HIS A 132 -4.96 -26.80 -7.96
N LEU A 133 -4.51 -26.80 -6.71
CA LEU A 133 -3.46 -25.90 -6.21
C LEU A 133 -2.11 -26.14 -6.89
N LYS A 134 -1.76 -27.40 -7.21
CA LYS A 134 -0.56 -27.74 -7.99
C LYS A 134 -0.58 -27.11 -9.39
N GLN A 135 -1.75 -26.97 -10.02
CA GLN A 135 -1.86 -26.28 -11.32
C GLN A 135 -1.62 -24.78 -11.21
N TRP A 136 -1.86 -24.18 -10.04
CA TRP A 136 -1.62 -22.77 -9.76
C TRP A 136 -0.16 -22.45 -9.44
N LEU A 137 0.68 -23.45 -9.20
CA LEU A 137 2.11 -23.24 -9.02
C LEU A 137 2.76 -22.67 -10.30
N PRO A 138 3.70 -21.72 -10.17
CA PRO A 138 4.35 -21.12 -11.32
C PRO A 138 5.28 -22.15 -12.00
N LYS A 139 5.21 -22.22 -13.34
CA LYS A 139 6.19 -22.98 -14.14
C LYS A 139 7.57 -22.32 -14.06
N LYS A 140 8.65 -23.03 -14.41
CA LYS A 140 10.03 -22.49 -14.35
C LYS A 140 10.19 -21.09 -14.97
N ARG A 141 9.60 -20.85 -16.15
CA ARG A 141 9.66 -19.54 -16.82
C ARG A 141 8.82 -18.47 -16.10
N GLU A 142 7.65 -18.85 -15.59
CA GLU A 142 6.77 -17.98 -14.80
C GLU A 142 7.47 -17.58 -13.50
N ALA A 143 8.09 -18.53 -12.82
CA ALA A 143 8.86 -18.31 -11.60
C ALA A 143 10.06 -17.39 -11.83
N ILE A 144 10.84 -17.58 -12.90
CA ILE A 144 11.99 -16.71 -13.22
C ILE A 144 11.55 -15.26 -13.42
N ALA A 145 10.52 -15.02 -14.23
CA ALA A 145 10.07 -13.66 -14.51
C ALA A 145 9.37 -13.01 -13.31
N LEU A 146 8.55 -13.76 -12.57
CA LEU A 146 7.93 -13.28 -11.35
C LEU A 146 9.00 -12.89 -10.32
N SER A 147 10.02 -13.73 -10.11
CA SER A 147 11.16 -13.41 -9.24
C SER A 147 11.90 -12.16 -9.72
N ALA A 148 12.14 -12.01 -11.03
CA ALA A 148 12.79 -10.81 -11.57
C ALA A 148 11.96 -9.54 -11.31
N LEU A 149 10.64 -9.59 -11.53
CA LEU A 149 9.74 -8.45 -11.28
C LEU A 149 9.66 -8.09 -9.80
N ILE A 150 9.60 -9.10 -8.92
CA ILE A 150 9.66 -8.91 -7.46
C ILE A 150 10.97 -8.21 -7.10
N LEU A 151 12.12 -8.71 -7.56
CA LEU A 151 13.43 -8.11 -7.26
C LEU A 151 13.56 -6.68 -7.79
N ILE A 152 13.00 -6.37 -8.96
CA ILE A 152 12.98 -5.01 -9.53
C ILE A 152 12.09 -4.08 -8.69
N SER A 153 11.03 -4.58 -8.06
CA SER A 153 10.09 -3.76 -7.29
C SER A 153 10.60 -3.34 -5.90
N LEU A 154 11.63 -3.99 -5.35
CA LEU A 154 12.10 -3.77 -3.97
C LEU A 154 12.99 -2.53 -3.77
N PRO A 155 13.89 -2.13 -4.69
CA PRO A 155 14.73 -0.96 -4.48
C PRO A 155 13.92 0.34 -4.40
N LEU A 156 14.17 1.13 -3.35
CA LEU A 156 13.49 2.42 -3.14
C LEU A 156 13.70 3.40 -4.31
N SER A 157 14.85 3.34 -4.99
CA SER A 157 15.12 4.17 -6.18
C SER A 157 14.17 3.85 -7.33
N VAL A 158 13.85 2.57 -7.56
CA VAL A 158 12.91 2.14 -8.60
C VAL A 158 11.49 2.52 -8.21
N GLN A 159 11.10 2.29 -6.95
CA GLN A 159 9.78 2.70 -6.43
C GLN A 159 9.59 4.21 -6.57
N GLY A 160 10.57 5.01 -6.15
CA GLY A 160 10.52 6.46 -6.26
C GLY A 160 10.42 6.94 -7.72
N TRP A 161 11.16 6.30 -8.63
CA TRP A 161 11.09 6.61 -10.06
C TRP A 161 9.72 6.28 -10.67
N LEU A 162 9.15 5.10 -10.35
CA LEU A 162 7.82 4.70 -10.81
C LEU A 162 6.73 5.60 -10.22
N LEU A 163 6.83 5.92 -8.93
CA LEU A 163 5.90 6.77 -8.22
C LEU A 163 5.86 8.18 -8.83
N ASP A 164 7.01 8.80 -9.06
CA ASP A 164 7.10 10.15 -9.63
C ASP A 164 6.46 10.23 -11.04
N ARG A 165 6.69 9.22 -11.89
CA ARG A 165 5.99 9.09 -13.19
C ARG A 165 4.50 8.87 -13.01
N ARG A 166 4.08 8.08 -12.02
CA ARG A 166 2.67 7.81 -11.73
C ARG A 166 1.93 9.07 -11.25
N VAL A 167 2.57 9.92 -10.46
CA VAL A 167 2.01 11.21 -10.00
C VAL A 167 2.02 12.23 -11.14
N LEU A 168 3.02 12.23 -12.03
CA LEU A 168 3.00 13.03 -13.27
C LEU A 168 1.81 12.66 -14.17
N LEU A 169 1.57 11.38 -14.41
CA LEU A 169 0.40 10.97 -15.19
C LEU A 169 -0.91 11.41 -14.52
N GLN A 170 -0.93 11.47 -13.19
CA GLN A 170 -2.07 11.97 -12.44
C GLN A 170 -2.32 13.47 -12.65
N SER A 171 -1.27 14.31 -12.69
CA SER A 171 -1.43 15.74 -12.94
C SER A 171 -1.96 16.00 -14.35
N ILE A 172 -1.42 15.29 -15.35
CA ILE A 172 -1.89 15.33 -16.74
C ILE A 172 -3.35 14.90 -16.81
N TYR A 173 -3.71 13.79 -16.15
CA TYR A 173 -5.09 13.31 -16.13
C TYR A 173 -6.05 14.34 -15.55
N ARG A 174 -5.74 14.91 -14.38
CA ARG A 174 -6.55 15.98 -13.75
C ARG A 174 -6.75 17.17 -14.67
N GLN A 175 -5.69 17.59 -15.38
CA GLN A 175 -5.78 18.69 -16.33
C GLN A 175 -6.72 18.36 -17.49
N LEU A 176 -6.58 17.17 -18.08
CA LEU A 176 -7.38 16.73 -19.22
C LEU A 176 -8.85 16.50 -18.87
N THR A 177 -9.15 16.09 -17.63
CA THR A 177 -10.52 15.87 -17.14
C THR A 177 -11.14 17.08 -16.45
N SER A 178 -10.42 18.22 -16.42
CA SER A 178 -10.84 19.43 -15.70
C SER A 178 -11.15 19.20 -14.22
N GLN A 179 -10.50 18.22 -13.58
CA GLN A 179 -10.64 17.91 -12.15
C GLN A 179 -9.60 18.68 -11.31
N VAL A 180 -9.45 19.96 -11.64
CA VAL A 180 -8.60 20.95 -10.97
C VAL A 180 -9.51 22.10 -10.55
N SER A 181 -10.02 22.08 -9.31
CA SER A 181 -10.84 23.17 -8.76
C SER A 181 -9.98 24.41 -8.53
N THR A 182 -10.38 25.56 -9.09
CA THR A 182 -9.66 26.84 -8.93
C THR A 182 -10.47 27.91 -8.19
N ASP A 183 -11.66 27.57 -7.72
CA ASP A 183 -12.66 28.56 -7.32
C ASP A 183 -12.52 29.00 -5.84
N GLU A 184 -11.71 28.29 -5.04
CA GLU A 184 -11.48 28.61 -3.64
C GLU A 184 -10.12 29.25 -3.42
N THR A 185 -10.07 30.28 -2.57
CA THR A 185 -8.81 30.89 -2.15
C THR A 185 -8.04 29.91 -1.27
N PRO A 186 -6.79 29.58 -1.61
CA PRO A 186 -6.00 28.65 -0.80
C PRO A 186 -5.88 29.09 0.66
N PRO A 187 -5.95 28.17 1.63
CA PRO A 187 -5.95 28.50 3.07
C PRO A 187 -4.60 28.94 3.63
N ILE A 188 -3.54 28.99 2.80
CA ILE A 188 -2.20 29.42 3.20
C ILE A 188 -1.62 30.45 2.21
N LEU A 189 -0.93 31.44 2.77
CA LEU A 189 -0.14 32.43 2.06
C LEU A 189 1.34 32.25 2.43
N LEU A 190 2.19 32.06 1.43
CA LEU A 190 3.64 32.01 1.61
C LEU A 190 4.23 33.41 1.44
N VAL A 191 5.01 33.86 2.41
CA VAL A 191 5.82 35.07 2.33
C VAL A 191 7.26 34.62 2.06
N GLU A 192 7.67 34.69 0.80
CA GLU A 192 8.94 34.16 0.33
C GLU A 192 10.05 35.20 0.47
N ILE A 193 11.06 34.90 1.29
CA ILE A 193 12.29 35.69 1.36
C ILE A 193 13.21 35.22 0.23
N ASP A 194 13.04 35.80 -0.95
CA ASP A 194 13.83 35.49 -2.15
C ASP A 194 15.15 36.29 -2.25
N ASN A 195 15.94 36.06 -3.30
CA ASN A 195 17.20 36.79 -3.53
C ASN A 195 16.99 38.31 -3.62
N GLU A 196 15.87 38.76 -4.21
CA GLU A 196 15.54 40.18 -4.30
C GLU A 196 15.24 40.77 -2.93
N SER A 197 14.52 40.03 -2.08
CA SER A 197 14.26 40.39 -0.68
C SER A 197 15.54 40.58 0.11
N ILE A 198 16.50 39.66 -0.03
CA ILE A 198 17.81 39.73 0.63
C ILE A 198 18.60 40.94 0.14
N THR A 199 18.63 41.16 -1.18
CA THR A 199 19.37 42.26 -1.80
C THR A 199 18.81 43.62 -1.40
N LYS A 200 17.48 43.79 -1.48
CA LYS A 200 16.79 45.04 -1.10
C LYS A 200 16.90 45.35 0.39
N ALA A 201 16.96 44.33 1.23
CA ALA A 201 17.15 44.48 2.67
C ALA A 201 18.62 44.65 3.07
N GLU A 202 19.55 44.67 2.11
CA GLU A 202 21.01 44.79 2.33
C GLU A 202 21.58 43.72 3.28
N ILE A 203 20.99 42.51 3.27
CA ILE A 203 21.41 41.41 4.14
C ILE A 203 22.66 40.76 3.54
N SER A 204 23.82 40.99 4.17
CA SER A 204 25.12 40.47 3.73
C SER A 204 25.27 38.97 3.94
N ASP A 205 24.77 38.44 5.06
CA ASP A 205 24.78 37.01 5.36
C ASP A 205 23.41 36.52 5.87
N PRO A 206 22.62 35.82 5.01
CA PRO A 206 21.26 35.41 5.35
C PRO A 206 21.19 34.14 6.21
N VAL A 207 22.32 33.63 6.71
CA VAL A 207 22.37 32.41 7.55
C VAL A 207 23.21 32.63 8.81
N PRO A 208 22.63 32.63 10.02
CA PRO A 208 21.19 32.72 10.30
C PRO A 208 20.54 34.00 9.77
N MET A 209 19.23 33.91 9.47
CA MET A 209 18.43 34.98 8.86
C MET A 209 18.32 36.20 9.79
N ASP A 210 18.38 37.40 9.19
CA ASP A 210 18.32 38.67 9.90
C ASP A 210 17.02 38.80 10.73
N ARG A 211 17.18 39.00 12.04
CA ARG A 211 16.06 39.02 12.99
C ARG A 211 15.27 40.31 12.91
N ASN A 212 15.89 41.44 12.53
CA ASN A 212 15.18 42.70 12.32
C ASN A 212 14.31 42.64 11.06
N TYR A 213 14.78 41.93 10.03
CA TYR A 213 14.00 41.68 8.83
C TYR A 213 12.78 40.79 9.14
N LEU A 214 12.98 39.69 9.86
CA LEU A 214 11.87 38.86 10.35
C LEU A 214 10.90 39.66 11.24
N ALA A 215 11.41 40.52 12.13
CA ALA A 215 10.61 41.39 12.98
C ALA A 215 9.74 42.34 12.15
N SER A 216 10.30 42.95 11.10
CA SER A 216 9.58 43.84 10.18
C SER A 216 8.44 43.12 9.46
N LEU A 217 8.67 41.87 9.03
CA LEU A 217 7.63 41.04 8.42
C LEU A 217 6.53 40.70 9.43
N VAL A 218 6.89 40.30 10.66
CA VAL A 218 5.93 40.02 11.73
C VAL A 218 5.08 41.25 12.06
N ASP A 219 5.71 42.41 12.22
CA ASP A 219 5.01 43.67 12.49
C ASP A 219 4.04 44.02 11.34
N LYS A 220 4.47 43.85 10.09
CA LYS A 220 3.63 44.11 8.92
C LYS A 220 2.44 43.17 8.83
N LEU A 221 2.66 41.87 9.02
CA LEU A 221 1.61 40.86 8.99
C LEU A 221 0.61 41.03 10.15
N SER A 222 1.12 41.36 11.34
CA SER A 222 0.30 41.74 12.47
C SER A 222 -0.56 42.95 12.13
N GLN A 223 0.01 44.02 11.56
CA GLN A 223 -0.72 45.21 11.09
C GLN A 223 -1.88 44.87 10.15
N LEU A 224 -1.67 43.90 9.26
CA LEU A 224 -2.67 43.36 8.32
C LEU A 224 -3.65 42.35 8.96
N ASP A 225 -3.64 42.20 10.30
CA ASP A 225 -4.52 41.33 11.09
C ASP A 225 -4.40 39.83 10.77
N ALA A 226 -3.18 39.37 10.43
CA ALA A 226 -2.87 37.96 10.27
C ALA A 226 -3.12 37.19 11.58
N LYS A 227 -3.91 36.12 11.51
CA LYS A 227 -4.36 35.36 12.69
C LYS A 227 -3.39 34.28 13.12
N VAL A 228 -2.68 33.67 12.17
CA VAL A 228 -1.68 32.63 12.41
C VAL A 228 -0.47 32.92 11.52
N ILE A 229 0.71 32.95 12.12
CA ILE A 229 2.00 33.11 11.43
C ILE A 229 2.89 31.91 11.74
N GLY A 230 3.23 31.15 10.71
CA GLY A 230 4.31 30.17 10.73
C GLY A 230 5.65 30.81 10.36
N ILE A 231 6.73 30.42 11.04
CA ILE A 231 8.09 30.85 10.71
C ILE A 231 8.93 29.62 10.41
N ASP A 232 9.25 29.43 9.13
CA ASP A 232 10.09 28.35 8.60
C ASP A 232 11.57 28.77 8.55
N TYR A 233 12.07 29.16 9.73
CA TYR A 233 13.47 29.52 9.94
C TYR A 233 13.91 28.97 11.28
N LEU A 234 15.05 28.27 11.31
CA LEU A 234 15.64 27.86 12.58
C LEU A 234 16.13 29.09 13.36
N LEU A 235 15.63 29.21 14.59
CA LEU A 235 15.91 30.29 15.52
C LEU A 235 16.73 29.78 16.72
N ASP A 236 17.60 28.79 16.50
CA ASP A 236 18.41 28.07 17.48
C ASP A 236 19.73 28.79 17.84
N ARG A 237 20.23 29.64 16.94
CA ARG A 237 21.51 30.35 17.09
C ARG A 237 21.32 31.82 17.48
N SER A 238 22.07 32.21 18.51
CA SER A 238 22.10 33.56 19.07
C SER A 238 22.75 34.57 18.13
N HIS A 239 22.15 35.76 18.03
CA HIS A 239 22.71 36.91 17.34
C HIS A 239 23.46 37.86 18.28
N LYS A 240 23.65 37.52 19.56
CA LYS A 240 24.32 38.41 20.54
C LYS A 240 25.73 38.83 20.14
N ASP A 241 26.46 37.98 19.42
CA ASP A 241 27.84 38.24 19.00
C ASP A 241 27.92 38.96 17.63
N ARG A 242 26.79 39.21 16.97
CA ARG A 242 26.73 40.06 15.78
C ARG A 242 26.72 41.54 16.18
N ALA A 243 27.11 42.41 15.25
CA ALA A 243 27.28 43.85 15.49
C ALA A 243 26.02 44.55 16.03
N ASP A 244 24.85 43.94 15.86
CA ASP A 244 23.53 44.42 16.22
C ASP A 244 23.06 44.00 17.63
N GLY A 245 23.62 42.94 18.24
CA GLY A 245 23.54 42.53 19.67
C GLY A 245 22.16 42.42 20.37
N LYS A 246 21.09 42.90 19.74
CA LYS A 246 19.72 43.09 20.25
C LYS A 246 18.67 42.59 19.26
N SER A 247 19.07 42.07 18.11
CA SER A 247 18.14 41.72 17.04
C SER A 247 17.22 40.55 17.42
N ASP A 248 17.68 39.60 18.23
CA ASP A 248 16.81 38.57 18.84
C ASP A 248 15.75 39.20 19.76
N GLN A 249 16.11 40.23 20.55
CA GLN A 249 15.16 40.94 21.42
C GLN A 249 14.13 41.75 20.61
N ASN A 250 14.54 42.34 19.49
CA ASN A 250 13.65 43.08 18.59
C ASN A 250 12.60 42.15 17.96
N LEU A 251 13.01 40.96 17.51
CA LEU A 251 12.10 39.94 17.01
C LEU A 251 11.14 39.47 18.11
N ALA A 252 11.68 39.15 19.30
CA ALA A 252 10.86 38.76 20.45
C ALA A 252 9.81 39.82 20.82
N SER A 253 10.19 41.11 20.78
CA SER A 253 9.29 42.23 21.06
C SER A 253 8.16 42.32 20.03
N SER A 254 8.48 42.16 18.75
CA SER A 254 7.50 42.19 17.66
C SER A 254 6.50 41.02 17.75
N ILE A 255 6.99 39.81 18.07
CA ILE A 255 6.16 38.62 18.30
C ILE A 255 5.22 38.83 19.49
N LYS A 256 5.75 39.26 20.65
CA LYS A 256 4.95 39.50 21.86
C LYS A 256 3.87 40.56 21.63
N LYS A 257 4.23 41.66 20.95
CA LYS A 257 3.29 42.72 20.57
C LYS A 257 2.17 42.22 19.64
N ALA A 258 2.46 41.29 18.75
CA ALA A 258 1.45 40.67 17.89
C ALA A 258 0.51 39.74 18.66
N ILE A 259 1.00 39.01 19.66
CA ILE A 259 0.18 38.15 20.54
C ILE A 259 -0.74 38.99 21.44
N GLU A 260 -0.27 40.12 21.98
CA GLU A 260 -1.05 40.96 22.91
C GLU A 260 -2.06 41.88 22.21
N ARG A 261 -2.14 41.84 20.88
CA ARG A 261 -3.04 42.71 20.12
C ARG A 261 -4.51 42.42 20.47
N LYS A 262 -5.27 43.49 20.71
CA LYS A 262 -6.69 43.42 21.15
C LYS A 262 -7.62 42.66 20.19
N SER A 263 -7.27 42.52 18.90
CA SER A 263 -8.07 41.86 17.87
C SER A 263 -7.85 40.34 17.81
N GLU A 264 -8.03 39.65 18.94
CA GLU A 264 -7.76 38.21 19.09
C GLU A 264 -6.34 37.85 18.61
N GLY A 265 -5.31 38.32 19.31
CA GLY A 265 -3.86 38.14 19.07
C GLY A 265 -3.37 37.02 18.15
N THR A 266 -2.29 37.29 17.43
CA THR A 266 -1.69 36.37 16.44
C THR A 266 -1.08 35.14 17.09
N TRP A 267 -1.35 33.95 16.52
CA TRP A 267 -0.71 32.70 16.92
C TRP A 267 0.58 32.48 16.14
N PHE A 268 1.58 31.94 16.82
CA PHE A 268 2.88 31.64 16.22
C PHE A 268 3.18 30.14 16.26
N VAL A 269 3.58 29.62 15.11
CA VAL A 269 4.10 28.26 14.96
C VAL A 269 5.51 28.36 14.41
N PHE A 270 6.49 27.80 15.12
CA PHE A 270 7.87 27.77 14.69
C PHE A 270 8.29 26.37 14.29
N VAL A 271 9.36 26.30 13.52
CA VAL A 271 10.02 25.04 13.20
C VAL A 271 10.99 24.64 14.30
N GLU A 272 11.06 23.34 14.53
CA GLU A 272 12.16 22.66 15.20
C GLU A 272 12.69 21.55 14.30
N TYR A 273 13.91 21.11 14.56
CA TYR A 273 14.55 20.08 13.75
C TYR A 273 15.36 19.13 14.62
N LEU A 274 15.14 17.83 14.44
CA LEU A 274 15.94 16.79 15.06
C LEU A 274 16.90 16.24 14.01
N ASN A 275 18.21 16.42 14.20
CA ASN A 275 19.18 15.89 13.25
C ASN A 275 19.39 14.37 13.42
N ASP A 276 20.13 13.77 12.48
CA ASP A 276 20.46 12.34 12.49
C ASP A 276 21.29 11.90 13.72
N ARG A 277 21.89 12.85 14.45
CA ARG A 277 22.64 12.61 15.70
C ARG A 277 21.76 12.64 16.94
N GLY A 278 20.47 12.96 16.79
CA GLY A 278 19.53 13.13 17.90
C GLY A 278 19.68 14.48 18.62
N GLU A 279 20.37 15.45 18.03
CA GLU A 279 20.43 16.83 18.53
C GLU A 279 19.19 17.59 18.07
N LEU A 280 18.46 18.15 19.03
CA LEU A 280 17.25 18.93 18.79
C LEU A 280 17.59 20.42 18.68
N PHE A 281 17.17 21.03 17.58
CA PHE A 281 17.32 22.45 17.30
C PHE A 281 15.96 23.12 17.49
N GLU A 282 15.81 23.82 18.61
CA GLU A 282 14.57 24.52 19.00
C GLU A 282 14.74 26.04 18.93
N VAL A 283 13.64 26.76 18.97
CA VAL A 283 13.67 28.23 19.08
C VAL A 283 14.29 28.65 20.40
N MET A 284 15.20 29.62 20.36
CA MET A 284 15.81 30.19 21.56
C MET A 284 14.75 30.75 22.53
N PRO A 285 14.88 30.47 23.85
CA PRO A 285 13.95 30.97 24.87
C PRO A 285 13.80 32.49 24.95
N GLU A 286 14.79 33.23 24.45
CA GLU A 286 14.79 34.70 24.40
C GLU A 286 13.82 35.23 23.34
N ILE A 287 13.59 34.45 22.26
CA ILE A 287 12.72 34.78 21.14
C ILE A 287 11.30 34.28 21.41
N ALA A 288 11.16 32.97 21.68
CA ALA A 288 9.86 32.34 21.90
C ALA A 288 9.85 31.28 23.00
N SER A 289 8.65 30.98 23.51
CA SER A 289 8.45 29.95 24.53
C SER A 289 7.25 29.07 24.18
N LEU A 290 7.39 27.76 24.40
CA LEU A 290 6.31 26.79 24.22
C LEU A 290 5.07 27.06 25.09
N LYS A 291 5.21 27.89 26.13
CA LYS A 291 4.09 28.32 27.01
C LYS A 291 3.02 29.14 26.28
N TRP A 292 3.37 29.77 25.16
CA TRP A 292 2.48 30.66 24.40
C TRP A 292 2.67 30.58 22.88
N SER A 293 3.53 29.68 22.40
CA SER A 293 3.74 29.41 20.97
C SER A 293 3.81 27.91 20.73
N LEU A 294 3.69 27.51 19.47
CA LEU A 294 3.82 26.12 19.05
C LEU A 294 5.16 25.92 18.34
N GLN A 295 5.79 24.76 18.51
CA GLN A 295 6.96 24.33 17.74
C GLN A 295 6.70 22.94 17.16
N GLY A 296 7.07 22.73 15.90
CA GLY A 296 6.84 21.46 15.22
C GLY A 296 7.98 21.04 14.29
N ASP A 297 8.11 19.74 14.12
CA ASP A 297 9.18 19.11 13.35
C ASP A 297 9.08 19.45 11.85
N MET A 298 10.10 20.12 11.33
CA MET A 298 10.20 20.50 9.91
C MET A 298 10.80 19.40 9.01
N SER A 299 11.09 18.22 9.55
CA SER A 299 11.75 17.15 8.80
C SER A 299 11.00 16.75 7.52
N LEU A 300 11.73 16.64 6.41
CA LEU A 300 11.22 16.28 5.09
C LEU A 300 11.60 14.84 4.72
N LEU A 301 10.64 13.91 4.81
CA LEU A 301 10.88 12.50 4.52
C LEU A 301 11.19 12.27 3.02
N ASN A 302 12.35 11.68 2.74
CA ASN A 302 12.84 11.39 1.39
C ASN A 302 12.78 12.63 0.47
N GLN A 303 13.30 13.77 0.95
CA GLN A 303 13.28 15.05 0.24
C GLN A 303 11.85 15.54 -0.09
N GLY A 304 10.90 15.34 0.83
CA GLY A 304 9.53 15.82 0.67
C GLY A 304 8.69 15.01 -0.31
N LYS A 305 9.00 13.72 -0.52
CA LYS A 305 8.15 12.80 -1.30
C LYS A 305 7.03 12.19 -0.47
N TYR A 306 7.27 12.04 0.83
CA TYR A 306 6.36 11.39 1.78
C TYR A 306 5.90 12.38 2.84
N MET A 307 4.68 12.19 3.33
CA MET A 307 4.11 13.01 4.41
C MET A 307 4.85 12.72 5.72
N ASN A 308 5.33 13.76 6.42
CA ASN A 308 5.74 13.57 7.82
C ASN A 308 4.46 13.38 8.67
N ILE A 309 4.18 12.13 9.05
CA ILE A 309 3.00 11.72 9.83
C ILE A 309 3.40 11.26 11.24
N ILE A 310 2.43 11.23 12.15
CA ILE A 310 2.65 10.93 13.56
C ILE A 310 2.90 9.42 13.73
N SER A 311 4.01 9.03 14.36
CA SER A 311 4.35 7.62 14.58
C SER A 311 3.62 7.04 15.79
N ILE A 312 2.96 5.87 15.65
CA ILE A 312 2.27 5.19 16.76
C ILE A 312 3.27 4.60 17.77
N LYS A 313 4.42 4.10 17.31
CA LYS A 313 5.41 3.41 18.17
C LYS A 313 6.44 4.32 18.84
N GLY A 314 6.46 5.60 18.47
CA GLY A 314 7.42 6.61 18.98
C GLY A 314 6.76 7.81 19.65
N ALA A 315 5.50 7.69 20.05
CA ALA A 315 4.65 8.78 20.53
C ALA A 315 5.11 9.44 21.84
N GLU A 316 6.17 8.94 22.48
CA GLU A 316 6.75 9.54 23.69
C GLU A 316 7.96 10.47 23.42
N SER A 317 8.50 10.55 22.18
CA SER A 317 9.73 11.33 21.92
C SER A 317 9.81 12.12 20.61
N LYS A 318 8.77 12.16 19.77
CA LYS A 318 8.79 12.97 18.54
C LYS A 318 7.70 14.04 18.57
N SER A 319 8.12 15.29 18.43
CA SER A 319 7.27 16.45 18.26
C SER A 319 6.36 16.30 17.04
N LEU A 320 5.23 17.01 17.06
CA LEU A 320 4.27 16.97 15.97
C LEU A 320 4.84 17.64 14.71
N PRO A 321 4.49 17.16 13.51
CA PRO A 321 4.96 17.79 12.27
C PRO A 321 4.57 19.27 12.21
N PHE A 322 5.47 20.13 11.73
CA PHE A 322 5.24 21.56 11.62
C PHE A 322 3.95 21.90 10.85
N ALA A 323 3.75 21.27 9.69
CA ALA A 323 2.55 21.44 8.88
C ALA A 323 1.26 20.97 9.58
N TYR A 324 1.35 20.00 10.49
CA TYR A 324 0.23 19.54 11.30
C TYR A 324 -0.22 20.61 12.30
N LEU A 325 0.74 21.26 12.96
CA LEU A 325 0.46 22.34 13.92
C LEU A 325 -0.08 23.60 13.23
N LEU A 326 0.37 23.89 12.01
CA LEU A 326 -0.24 24.92 11.17
C LEU A 326 -1.71 24.59 10.87
N ALA A 327 -2.01 23.35 10.47
CA ALA A 327 -3.38 22.90 10.19
C ALA A 327 -4.27 22.97 11.44
N LEU A 328 -3.72 22.56 12.59
CA LEU A 328 -4.41 22.66 13.88
C LEU A 328 -4.73 24.12 14.24
N SER A 329 -3.76 25.00 14.04
CA SER A 329 -3.93 26.43 14.27
C SER A 329 -4.98 27.04 13.36
N TYR A 330 -5.01 26.66 12.07
CA TYR A 330 -6.05 27.10 11.13
C TYR A 330 -7.45 26.70 11.61
N GLN A 331 -7.64 25.42 11.94
CA GLN A 331 -8.96 24.89 12.31
C GLN A 331 -9.49 25.52 13.62
N LEU A 332 -8.62 25.76 14.61
CA LEU A 332 -9.03 26.37 15.87
C LEU A 332 -9.23 27.89 15.73
N LYS A 333 -8.25 28.59 15.16
CA LYS A 333 -8.19 30.05 15.18
C LYS A 333 -8.98 30.70 14.04
N ILE A 334 -8.95 30.12 12.85
CA ILE A 334 -9.51 30.72 11.62
C ILE A 334 -10.92 30.18 11.36
N GLU A 335 -11.16 28.87 11.45
CA GLU A 335 -12.51 28.30 11.31
C GLU A 335 -13.38 28.49 12.57
N LYS A 336 -12.79 28.98 13.68
CA LYS A 336 -13.46 29.36 14.94
C LYS A 336 -14.33 28.26 15.57
N ILE A 337 -13.76 27.06 15.74
CA ILE A 337 -14.34 26.05 16.64
C ILE A 337 -14.38 26.65 18.06
N HIS A 338 -15.50 26.60 18.78
CA HIS A 338 -15.80 27.54 19.88
C HIS A 338 -14.94 27.37 21.16
N ASN A 339 -14.57 28.48 21.83
CA ASN A 339 -13.99 28.53 23.19
C ASN A 339 -12.63 27.81 23.41
N TYR A 340 -11.73 27.87 22.43
CA TYR A 340 -10.37 27.33 22.55
C TYR A 340 -9.42 28.21 23.39
N PRO A 341 -8.39 27.61 24.03
CA PRO A 341 -7.35 28.35 24.74
C PRO A 341 -6.61 29.34 23.83
N GLN A 342 -6.38 30.56 24.32
CA GLN A 342 -5.55 31.56 23.64
C GLN A 342 -4.14 31.59 24.25
N PRO A 343 -3.09 31.87 23.46
CA PRO A 343 -1.74 32.01 23.98
C PRO A 343 -1.67 33.22 24.93
N LYS A 344 -1.09 33.00 26.11
CA LYS A 344 -0.87 34.04 27.13
C LYS A 344 0.59 34.09 27.52
N LEU A 345 1.21 35.25 27.44
CA LEU A 345 2.65 35.41 27.67
C LEU A 345 3.08 35.04 29.10
N ASP A 346 2.17 35.14 30.07
CA ASP A 346 2.37 34.79 31.48
C ASP A 346 1.95 33.34 31.82
N SER A 347 1.58 32.54 30.82
CA SER A 347 1.19 31.14 31.01
C SER A 347 2.31 30.32 31.68
N LYS A 348 1.93 29.41 32.58
CA LYS A 348 2.85 28.44 33.19
C LYS A 348 2.83 27.08 32.50
N GLN A 349 1.74 26.76 31.79
CA GLN A 349 1.57 25.51 31.08
C GLN A 349 1.97 25.69 29.61
N ASP A 350 2.54 24.64 29.04
CA ASP A 350 2.77 24.51 27.61
C ASP A 350 1.47 24.72 26.80
N PHE A 351 1.56 25.45 25.69
CA PHE A 351 0.40 25.82 24.90
C PHE A 351 -0.18 24.64 24.11
N LEU A 352 0.67 23.76 23.55
CA LEU A 352 0.21 22.54 22.89
C LEU A 352 -0.51 21.62 23.89
N ASN A 353 -0.03 21.52 25.13
CA ASN A 353 -0.72 20.77 26.18
C ASN A 353 -2.09 21.37 26.51
N GLN A 354 -2.20 22.70 26.62
CA GLN A 354 -3.51 23.35 26.81
C GLN A 354 -4.49 23.05 25.68
N LEU A 355 -4.02 23.09 24.43
CA LEU A 355 -4.83 22.72 23.26
C LEU A 355 -5.21 21.24 23.29
N SER A 356 -4.28 20.37 23.66
CA SER A 356 -4.49 18.93 23.77
C SER A 356 -5.56 18.59 24.81
N ASP A 357 -5.48 19.21 25.99
CA ASP A 357 -6.46 19.06 27.07
C ASP A 357 -7.86 19.52 26.61
N TYR A 358 -7.92 20.65 25.90
CA TYR A 358 -9.16 21.16 25.33
C TYR A 358 -9.75 20.21 24.28
N ILE A 359 -8.95 19.73 23.32
CA ILE A 359 -9.41 18.80 22.28
C ILE A 359 -9.89 17.48 22.89
N ASN A 360 -9.14 16.93 23.86
CA ASN A 360 -9.52 15.72 24.58
C ASN A 360 -10.87 15.89 25.28
N LYS A 361 -11.12 17.07 25.88
CA LYS A 361 -12.36 17.39 26.57
C LYS A 361 -13.55 17.57 25.63
N GLU A 362 -13.39 18.28 24.53
CA GLU A 362 -14.49 18.60 23.61
C GLU A 362 -14.83 17.45 22.65
N THR A 363 -13.83 16.69 22.19
CA THR A 363 -14.02 15.63 21.17
C THR A 363 -14.01 14.21 21.74
N GLY A 364 -13.56 14.03 22.98
CA GLY A 364 -13.33 12.71 23.57
C GLY A 364 -12.17 11.92 22.93
N GLY A 365 -11.41 12.53 22.01
CA GLY A 365 -10.31 11.91 21.27
C GLY A 365 -8.99 12.66 21.43
N ASN A 366 -7.88 12.03 21.02
CA ASN A 366 -6.54 12.59 21.11
C ASN A 366 -6.30 13.64 20.00
N HIS A 367 -5.68 14.76 20.33
CA HIS A 367 -5.29 15.81 19.38
C HIS A 367 -4.51 15.32 18.16
N THR A 368 -3.85 14.16 18.25
CA THR A 368 -3.14 13.51 17.15
C THR A 368 -4.02 12.72 16.16
N ASP A 369 -5.33 12.56 16.42
CA ASP A 369 -6.32 11.92 15.52
C ASP A 369 -7.22 12.94 14.79
N LEU A 370 -6.99 14.24 14.98
CA LEU A 370 -7.97 15.29 14.67
C LEU A 370 -8.31 15.42 13.17
N PHE A 371 -7.35 15.13 12.28
CA PHE A 371 -7.54 15.24 10.83
C PHE A 371 -7.97 13.92 10.19
N SER A 372 -7.17 12.86 10.34
CA SER A 372 -7.48 11.55 9.77
C SER A 372 -6.71 10.44 10.48
N SER A 373 -7.22 9.20 10.42
CA SER A 373 -6.48 8.03 10.89
C SER A 373 -5.21 7.77 10.05
N ALA A 374 -5.18 8.21 8.79
CA ALA A 374 -4.00 8.14 7.93
C ALA A 374 -2.91 9.17 8.32
N SER A 375 -3.22 10.12 9.21
CA SER A 375 -2.23 11.03 9.80
C SER A 375 -1.33 10.34 10.83
N ARG A 376 -1.58 9.06 11.11
CA ARG A 376 -0.75 8.19 11.92
C ARG A 376 -0.25 6.99 11.13
N THR A 377 0.90 6.45 11.50
CA THR A 377 1.42 5.24 10.86
C THR A 377 0.53 4.03 11.15
N ASN A 378 0.29 3.20 10.13
CA ASN A 378 -0.35 1.90 10.29
C ASN A 378 0.70 0.86 10.73
N TRP A 379 0.31 -0.16 11.51
CA TRP A 379 1.17 -1.30 11.84
C TRP A 379 1.87 -1.96 10.63
N LEU A 380 1.20 -2.06 9.47
CA LEU A 380 1.78 -2.56 8.21
C LEU A 380 2.87 -1.63 7.69
N THR A 381 2.65 -0.32 7.78
CA THR A 381 3.63 0.70 7.39
C THR A 381 4.84 0.65 8.32
N ASP A 382 4.62 0.56 9.63
CA ASP A 382 5.69 0.40 10.62
C ASP A 382 6.52 -0.87 10.38
N MET A 383 5.87 -1.99 10.05
CA MET A 383 6.55 -3.23 9.67
C MET A 383 7.36 -3.07 8.38
N SER A 384 6.88 -2.28 7.43
CA SER A 384 7.60 -2.05 6.18
C SER A 384 8.92 -1.31 6.41
N TYR A 385 9.00 -0.42 7.40
CA TYR A 385 10.26 0.27 7.74
C TYR A 385 11.35 -0.70 8.21
N LEU A 386 10.98 -1.77 8.93
CA LEU A 386 11.94 -2.81 9.34
C LEU A 386 12.58 -3.51 8.13
N LEU A 387 11.87 -3.53 7.00
CA LEU A 387 12.34 -4.06 5.73
C LEU A 387 13.01 -3.00 4.85
N SER A 388 13.25 -1.79 5.38
CA SER A 388 13.68 -0.61 4.62
C SER A 388 12.75 -0.29 3.44
N GLN A 389 11.44 -0.43 3.66
CA GLN A 389 10.38 -0.16 2.70
C GLN A 389 9.47 0.97 3.22
N MET A 390 8.71 1.61 2.31
CA MET A 390 7.76 2.69 2.62
C MET A 390 6.32 2.30 2.26
N TRP A 391 5.94 1.05 2.52
CA TRP A 391 4.66 0.51 2.06
C TRP A 391 3.48 1.19 2.76
N LEU A 392 2.47 1.58 1.97
CA LEU A 392 1.27 2.29 2.43
C LEU A 392 1.55 3.64 3.12
N HIS A 393 2.78 4.14 3.08
CA HIS A 393 3.11 5.42 3.67
C HIS A 393 2.54 6.55 2.79
N PRO A 394 1.77 7.51 3.33
CA PRO A 394 1.17 8.55 2.53
C PRO A 394 2.18 9.45 1.82
N ILE A 395 1.92 9.76 0.55
CA ILE A 395 2.77 10.63 -0.27
C ILE A 395 2.27 12.07 -0.22
N ILE A 396 3.16 13.01 -0.53
CA ILE A 396 2.75 14.39 -0.83
C ILE A 396 2.20 14.43 -2.26
N ASP A 397 0.91 14.74 -2.41
CA ASP A 397 0.21 14.80 -3.70
C ASP A 397 0.58 16.07 -4.49
N PHE A 398 1.69 16.01 -5.23
CA PHE A 398 2.09 17.03 -6.20
C PHE A 398 1.30 16.97 -7.52
N SER A 399 0.30 16.08 -7.65
CA SER A 399 -0.60 16.13 -8.81
C SER A 399 -1.54 17.34 -8.75
N LEU A 400 -1.73 17.93 -7.56
CA LEU A 400 -2.44 19.20 -7.38
C LEU A 400 -1.58 20.37 -7.86
N SER A 401 -2.23 21.34 -8.52
CA SER A 401 -1.56 22.56 -8.93
C SER A 401 -1.23 23.42 -7.71
N PRO A 402 -0.05 24.06 -7.62
CA PRO A 402 0.30 24.95 -6.50
C PRO A 402 -0.73 26.05 -6.25
N LYS A 403 -1.41 26.53 -7.30
CA LYS A 403 -2.47 27.54 -7.19
C LYS A 403 -3.68 27.09 -6.36
N GLN A 404 -3.87 25.78 -6.18
CA GLN A 404 -4.92 25.22 -5.32
C GLN A 404 -4.44 25.09 -3.87
N VAL A 405 -3.13 24.99 -3.68
CA VAL A 405 -2.49 24.66 -2.41
C VAL A 405 -2.13 25.92 -1.63
N TYR A 406 -1.55 26.91 -2.30
CA TYR A 406 -1.09 28.14 -1.67
C TYR A 406 -1.14 29.35 -2.60
N ASN A 407 -1.25 30.53 -1.99
CA ASN A 407 -0.82 31.79 -2.59
C ASN A 407 0.60 32.12 -2.12
N CYS A 408 1.35 32.93 -2.86
CA CYS A 408 2.64 33.40 -2.34
C CYS A 408 2.91 34.86 -2.72
N ILE A 409 3.76 35.53 -1.95
CA ILE A 409 4.18 36.91 -2.15
C ILE A 409 5.66 37.07 -1.76
N PRO A 410 6.49 37.75 -2.56
CA PRO A 410 7.84 38.09 -2.15
C PRO A 410 7.86 39.00 -0.92
N ALA A 411 8.74 38.73 0.04
CA ALA A 411 8.81 39.43 1.32
C ALA A 411 9.06 40.93 1.15
N TRP A 412 9.91 41.34 0.20
CA TRP A 412 10.12 42.77 -0.12
C TRP A 412 8.84 43.48 -0.55
N LYS A 413 7.99 42.81 -1.34
CA LYS A 413 6.76 43.42 -1.87
C LYS A 413 5.71 43.60 -0.78
N LEU A 414 5.66 42.67 0.17
CA LEU A 414 4.84 42.79 1.38
C LEU A 414 5.22 44.02 2.21
N LEU A 415 6.53 44.31 2.35
CA LEU A 415 7.01 45.46 3.11
C LEU A 415 6.80 46.80 2.38
N GLU A 416 7.01 46.84 1.07
CA GLU A 416 6.92 48.06 0.26
C GLU A 416 5.47 48.48 -0.09
N ASN A 417 4.45 47.67 0.23
CA ASN A 417 3.04 47.98 -0.05
C ASN A 417 2.72 48.26 -1.53
N LEU A 418 3.48 47.66 -2.46
CA LEU A 418 3.36 47.95 -3.90
C LEU A 418 2.16 47.24 -4.54
N ASP A 419 1.26 48.01 -5.14
CA ASP A 419 0.20 47.52 -6.03
C ASP A 419 0.77 46.98 -7.35
N ASP A 420 0.08 46.01 -7.96
CA ASP A 420 0.52 45.29 -9.18
C ASP A 420 0.84 46.18 -10.39
N SER A 421 0.28 47.39 -10.44
CA SER A 421 0.52 48.34 -11.51
C SER A 421 1.92 48.98 -11.52
N GLN A 422 2.73 48.79 -10.47
CA GLN A 422 4.05 49.43 -10.34
C GLN A 422 5.25 48.50 -10.56
N VAL A 423 5.01 47.22 -10.87
CA VAL A 423 6.10 46.24 -11.06
C VAL A 423 6.39 46.06 -12.56
N ASN A 424 7.61 46.40 -12.99
CA ASN A 424 8.08 46.14 -14.34
C ASN A 424 8.11 44.63 -14.60
N SER A 425 7.29 44.19 -15.56
CA SER A 425 6.97 42.80 -15.94
C SER A 425 8.12 42.02 -16.63
N GLN A 426 9.38 42.36 -16.38
CA GLN A 426 10.54 41.72 -17.03
C GLN A 426 11.15 40.56 -16.24
N GLN A 427 10.81 40.39 -14.96
CA GLN A 427 11.24 39.23 -14.17
C GLN A 427 10.14 38.18 -14.06
N LYS A 428 10.51 36.94 -14.38
CA LYS A 428 9.66 35.75 -14.31
C LYS A 428 9.47 35.39 -12.84
N GLN A 429 8.56 36.09 -12.16
CA GLN A 429 8.32 35.93 -10.72
C GLN A 429 7.79 34.52 -10.40
N ARG A 430 8.33 33.92 -9.33
CA ARG A 430 7.90 32.62 -8.78
C ARG A 430 6.48 32.69 -8.23
N CYS A 431 6.11 33.87 -7.72
CA CYS A 431 4.84 34.15 -7.08
C CYS A 431 3.88 34.98 -7.92
N ASN A 432 2.59 34.66 -7.80
CA ASN A 432 1.51 35.52 -8.26
C ASN A 432 1.16 36.47 -7.12
N ASN A 433 0.92 37.74 -7.38
CA ASN A 433 0.72 38.70 -6.29
C ASN A 433 -0.77 38.83 -5.92
N PRO A 434 -1.24 38.29 -4.78
CA PRO A 434 -2.64 38.37 -4.41
C PRO A 434 -2.99 39.71 -3.77
N SER A 435 -4.25 40.14 -3.88
CA SER A 435 -4.80 41.19 -3.00
C SER A 435 -4.84 40.67 -1.55
N LEU A 436 -4.13 41.34 -0.64
CA LEU A 436 -3.76 40.81 0.69
C LEU A 436 -4.79 41.10 1.80
N SER A 437 -5.40 42.28 1.83
CA SER A 437 -5.97 42.84 3.07
C SER A 437 -7.18 42.07 3.63
N GLU A 438 -8.11 41.62 2.79
CA GLU A 438 -9.28 40.84 3.25
C GLU A 438 -9.01 39.33 3.32
N LYS A 439 -8.10 38.82 2.49
CA LYS A 439 -7.80 37.38 2.39
C LYS A 439 -6.98 36.87 3.57
N LEU A 440 -6.08 37.69 4.11
CA LEU A 440 -5.20 37.34 5.23
C LEU A 440 -5.93 36.88 6.50
N LYS A 441 -7.17 37.34 6.73
CA LYS A 441 -7.98 36.93 7.89
C LYS A 441 -8.41 35.47 7.85
N HIS A 442 -8.43 34.88 6.66
CA HIS A 442 -8.89 33.52 6.40
C HIS A 442 -7.75 32.59 5.96
N GLN A 443 -6.49 33.03 6.11
CA GLN A 443 -5.31 32.27 5.70
C GLN A 443 -4.30 32.16 6.85
N VAL A 444 -3.61 31.03 6.92
CA VAL A 444 -2.33 30.94 7.64
C VAL A 444 -1.28 31.65 6.79
N VAL A 445 -0.45 32.47 7.43
CA VAL A 445 0.71 33.06 6.77
C VAL A 445 1.94 32.26 7.14
N LEU A 446 2.77 31.89 6.18
CA LEU A 446 4.00 31.16 6.40
C LEU A 446 5.18 31.94 5.83
N ILE A 447 6.10 32.38 6.68
CA ILE A 447 7.34 33.06 6.26
C ILE A 447 8.37 31.98 5.94
N ILE A 448 8.83 31.93 4.68
CA ILE A 448 9.69 30.86 4.17
C ILE A 448 10.90 31.37 3.40
N PRO A 449 11.97 30.56 3.26
CA PRO A 449 13.00 30.81 2.27
C PRO A 449 12.46 30.76 0.83
N GLY A 450 12.74 31.80 0.05
CA GLY A 450 12.31 31.96 -1.35
C GLY A 450 13.36 31.51 -2.37
N ALA A 451 13.94 30.32 -2.17
CA ALA A 451 14.92 29.71 -3.07
C ALA A 451 16.23 30.49 -3.34
N TYR A 452 16.73 31.26 -2.36
CA TYR A 452 18.09 31.80 -2.42
C TYR A 452 19.13 30.71 -2.18
N SER A 453 20.35 30.90 -2.69
CA SER A 453 21.37 29.84 -2.77
C SER A 453 21.77 29.24 -1.42
N LYS A 454 21.82 30.07 -0.38
CA LYS A 454 22.21 29.66 0.98
C LYS A 454 21.06 29.08 1.83
N ALA A 455 19.84 29.00 1.31
CA ALA A 455 18.68 28.56 2.09
C ALA A 455 18.82 27.09 2.57
N GLY A 456 18.47 26.85 3.84
CA GLY A 456 18.47 25.52 4.47
C GLY A 456 19.35 25.40 5.71
N VAL A 457 19.19 24.28 6.44
CA VAL A 457 20.03 23.93 7.61
C VAL A 457 21.49 23.75 7.20
N THR A 458 21.68 23.13 6.03
CA THR A 458 22.92 23.12 5.26
C THR A 458 22.72 23.96 4.01
N GLU A 459 23.79 24.60 3.53
CA GLU A 459 23.72 25.54 2.41
C GLU A 459 23.03 24.92 1.19
N GLY A 460 21.92 25.52 0.78
CA GLY A 460 21.15 25.12 -0.40
C GLY A 460 20.25 23.90 -0.22
N ASN A 461 20.22 23.26 0.95
CA ASN A 461 19.44 22.04 1.17
C ASN A 461 17.92 22.30 1.28
N ASP A 462 17.51 23.56 1.39
CA ASP A 462 16.09 23.92 1.25
C ASP A 462 15.63 23.93 -0.22
N ASN A 463 16.56 23.97 -1.18
CA ASN A 463 16.28 23.95 -2.61
C ASN A 463 16.27 22.52 -3.15
N ILE A 464 15.09 21.90 -3.17
CA ILE A 464 14.92 20.51 -3.58
C ILE A 464 14.59 20.43 -5.07
N ASN A 465 15.08 19.38 -5.73
CA ASN A 465 14.71 19.09 -7.11
C ASN A 465 13.20 18.82 -7.21
N SER A 466 12.51 19.63 -8.00
CA SER A 466 11.05 19.53 -8.16
C SER A 466 10.64 18.15 -8.70
N PRO A 467 9.64 17.49 -8.09
CA PRO A 467 8.98 16.31 -8.65
C PRO A 467 8.37 16.62 -10.03
N LEU A 468 8.26 15.61 -10.88
CA LEU A 468 7.81 15.82 -12.27
C LEU A 468 6.41 16.43 -12.36
N ALA A 469 5.52 16.01 -11.47
CA ALA A 469 4.16 16.52 -11.40
C ALA A 469 4.11 18.02 -11.03
N PHE A 470 5.00 18.47 -10.13
CA PHE A 470 5.15 19.90 -9.82
C PHE A 470 5.71 20.66 -11.04
N LYS A 471 6.76 20.13 -11.68
CA LYS A 471 7.34 20.72 -12.90
C LYS A 471 6.31 20.87 -14.03
N HIS A 472 5.38 19.93 -14.15
CA HIS A 472 4.29 19.98 -15.13
C HIS A 472 3.44 21.25 -14.95
N TRP A 473 3.18 21.66 -13.70
CA TRP A 473 2.38 22.85 -13.40
C TRP A 473 3.17 24.15 -13.48
N THR A 474 4.37 24.20 -12.91
CA THR A 474 5.11 25.44 -12.68
C THR A 474 6.22 25.70 -13.69
N LYS A 475 6.73 24.65 -14.34
CA LYS A 475 7.98 24.65 -15.13
C LYS A 475 9.21 25.09 -14.32
N GLN A 476 9.14 25.01 -12.99
CA GLN A 476 10.26 25.33 -12.10
C GLN A 476 11.06 24.07 -11.79
N ASP A 477 12.38 24.19 -11.69
CA ASP A 477 13.26 23.07 -11.37
C ASP A 477 13.46 22.86 -9.86
N ILE A 478 13.24 23.93 -9.09
CA ILE A 478 13.47 23.98 -7.64
C ILE A 478 12.11 24.08 -6.95
N LEU A 479 11.93 23.30 -5.89
CA LEU A 479 10.82 23.34 -4.93
C LEU A 479 11.42 23.60 -3.55
N THR A 480 10.88 24.55 -2.79
CA THR A 480 11.41 24.88 -1.44
C THR A 480 10.81 24.00 -0.36
N GLY A 481 11.49 23.87 0.79
CA GLY A 481 10.95 23.18 1.96
C GLY A 481 9.64 23.80 2.45
N GLY A 482 9.56 25.13 2.43
CA GLY A 482 8.35 25.88 2.76
C GLY A 482 7.15 25.57 1.84
N GLU A 483 7.38 25.43 0.54
CA GLU A 483 6.32 25.00 -0.40
C GLU A 483 5.88 23.55 -0.12
N ILE A 484 6.82 22.67 0.25
CA ILE A 484 6.50 21.29 0.67
C ILE A 484 5.63 21.29 1.93
N HIS A 485 5.97 22.11 2.93
CA HIS A 485 5.16 22.30 4.12
C HIS A 485 3.76 22.82 3.81
N ALA A 486 3.61 23.71 2.81
CA ALA A 486 2.32 24.17 2.33
C ALA A 486 1.46 23.05 1.75
N TYR A 487 2.07 22.15 0.94
CA TYR A 487 1.39 20.95 0.45
C TYR A 487 0.97 20.02 1.58
N MET A 488 1.85 19.78 2.56
CA MET A 488 1.52 18.94 3.72
C MET A 488 0.37 19.54 4.54
N PHE A 489 0.40 20.86 4.79
CA PHE A 489 -0.65 21.60 5.48
C PHE A 489 -1.99 21.44 4.76
N HIS A 490 -2.00 21.64 3.44
CA HIS A 490 -3.19 21.46 2.60
C HIS A 490 -3.73 20.02 2.69
N HIS A 491 -2.88 19.01 2.67
CA HIS A 491 -3.32 17.60 2.73
C HIS A 491 -3.90 17.22 4.10
N PHE A 492 -3.33 17.75 5.20
CA PHE A 492 -3.90 17.59 6.54
C PHE A 492 -5.28 18.26 6.64
N LEU A 493 -5.39 19.51 6.22
CA LEU A 493 -6.63 20.28 6.32
C LEU A 493 -7.78 19.64 5.51
N ASN A 494 -7.49 19.20 4.29
CA ASN A 494 -8.47 18.52 3.44
C ASN A 494 -8.72 17.04 3.82
N LYS A 495 -8.05 16.53 4.87
CA LYS A 495 -8.16 15.15 5.35
C LYS A 495 -7.94 14.11 4.25
N ARG A 496 -7.10 14.46 3.27
CA ARG A 496 -6.88 13.68 2.04
C ARG A 496 -5.40 13.37 1.89
N LEU A 497 -4.99 12.26 2.48
CA LEU A 497 -3.63 11.72 2.39
C LEU A 497 -3.60 10.59 1.37
N VAL A 498 -2.79 10.73 0.32
CA VAL A 498 -2.74 9.75 -0.76
C VAL A 498 -1.89 8.55 -0.36
N ILE A 499 -2.49 7.36 -0.35
CA ILE A 499 -1.85 6.11 0.06
C ILE A 499 -1.45 5.30 -1.18
N PRO A 500 -0.15 5.07 -1.42
CA PRO A 500 0.31 4.20 -2.49
C PRO A 500 0.22 2.72 -2.08
N ILE A 501 -0.42 1.90 -2.91
CA ILE A 501 -0.36 0.44 -2.79
C ILE A 501 1.01 -0.05 -3.30
N PRO A 502 1.72 -0.92 -2.56
CA PRO A 502 3.02 -1.44 -2.98
C PRO A 502 2.95 -2.16 -4.34
N ASP A 503 3.91 -1.87 -5.23
CA ASP A 503 4.08 -2.59 -6.51
C ASP A 503 4.14 -4.10 -6.30
N LEU A 504 4.86 -4.56 -5.28
CA LEU A 504 5.00 -5.97 -4.94
C LEU A 504 3.64 -6.67 -4.79
N TRP A 505 2.70 -6.06 -4.07
CA TRP A 505 1.38 -6.66 -3.82
C TRP A 505 0.58 -6.76 -5.11
N MET A 506 0.60 -5.70 -5.92
CA MET A 506 -0.10 -5.69 -7.20
C MET A 506 0.55 -6.61 -8.24
N ILE A 507 1.86 -6.82 -8.20
CA ILE A 507 2.57 -7.83 -9.00
C ILE A 507 2.05 -9.23 -8.62
N LEU A 508 1.95 -9.55 -7.32
CA LEU A 508 1.45 -10.85 -6.87
C LEU A 508 -0.01 -11.08 -7.27
N ILE A 509 -0.88 -10.07 -7.11
CA ILE A 509 -2.27 -10.12 -7.56
C ILE A 509 -2.34 -10.31 -9.08
N ALA A 510 -1.58 -9.53 -9.85
CA ALA A 510 -1.53 -9.64 -11.30
C ALA A 510 -1.00 -11.01 -11.77
N ALA A 511 -0.05 -11.60 -11.03
CA ALA A 511 0.45 -12.95 -11.31
C ALA A 511 -0.63 -14.02 -11.07
N LEU A 512 -1.39 -13.92 -9.98
CA LEU A 512 -2.52 -14.82 -9.71
C LEU A 512 -3.61 -14.69 -10.76
N LEU A 513 -4.00 -13.48 -11.13
CA LEU A 513 -4.98 -13.23 -12.19
C LEU A 513 -4.48 -13.73 -13.55
N GLY A 514 -3.22 -13.44 -13.89
CA GLY A 514 -2.56 -13.93 -15.10
C GLY A 514 -2.53 -15.45 -15.15
N LYS A 515 -2.28 -16.12 -14.02
CA LYS A 515 -2.33 -17.58 -13.88
C LYS A 515 -3.74 -18.13 -14.08
N GLY A 516 -4.74 -17.53 -13.45
CA GLY A 516 -6.14 -17.91 -13.64
C GLY A 516 -6.58 -17.82 -15.10
N ILE A 517 -6.23 -16.70 -15.76
CA ILE A 517 -6.53 -16.47 -17.19
C ILE A 517 -5.81 -17.50 -18.07
N THR A 518 -4.54 -17.82 -17.78
CA THR A 518 -3.79 -18.88 -18.51
C THR A 518 -4.52 -20.22 -18.42
N LEU A 519 -4.95 -20.62 -17.22
CA LEU A 519 -5.64 -21.90 -17.04
C LEU A 519 -6.98 -21.96 -17.79
N ILE A 520 -7.75 -20.87 -17.81
CA ILE A 520 -9.05 -20.80 -18.52
C ILE A 520 -8.86 -20.83 -20.04
N LEU A 521 -7.82 -20.17 -20.57
CA LEU A 521 -7.67 -19.95 -22.01
C LEU A 521 -6.81 -20.99 -22.74
N VAL A 522 -6.12 -21.87 -22.01
CA VAL A 522 -5.26 -22.91 -22.60
C VAL A 522 -6.04 -23.84 -23.53
N ASP A 523 -7.25 -24.25 -23.17
CA ASP A 523 -8.10 -25.14 -23.99
C ASP A 523 -9.19 -24.40 -24.78
N SER A 524 -9.10 -23.07 -24.82
CA SER A 524 -10.09 -22.21 -25.47
C SER A 524 -9.80 -21.99 -26.97
N SER A 525 -10.84 -21.91 -27.80
CA SER A 525 -10.77 -21.59 -29.24
C SER A 525 -10.53 -20.09 -29.54
N VAL A 526 -10.32 -19.24 -28.53
CA VAL A 526 -10.12 -17.80 -28.73
C VAL A 526 -8.84 -17.55 -29.55
N LYS A 527 -9.00 -16.80 -30.65
CA LYS A 527 -7.92 -16.39 -31.57
C LYS A 527 -6.93 -15.44 -30.89
N PRO A 528 -5.62 -15.54 -31.19
CA PRO A 528 -4.57 -14.68 -30.61
C PRO A 528 -4.85 -13.17 -30.69
N GLY A 529 -5.37 -12.67 -31.82
CA GLY A 529 -5.67 -11.25 -32.00
C GLY A 529 -6.70 -10.70 -31.01
N TRP A 530 -7.75 -11.48 -30.71
CA TRP A 530 -8.77 -11.09 -29.73
C TRP A 530 -8.22 -11.09 -28.31
N LEU A 531 -7.27 -11.98 -27.99
CA LEU A 531 -6.59 -11.96 -26.70
C LEU A 531 -5.77 -10.67 -26.51
N ILE A 532 -5.04 -10.25 -27.55
CA ILE A 532 -4.25 -9.01 -27.53
C ILE A 532 -5.17 -7.80 -27.33
N VAL A 533 -6.27 -7.71 -28.09
CA VAL A 533 -7.24 -6.61 -27.94
C VAL A 533 -7.90 -6.61 -26.56
N GLY A 534 -8.23 -7.80 -26.04
CA GLY A 534 -8.81 -7.93 -24.69
C GLY A 534 -7.88 -7.45 -23.59
N ILE A 535 -6.60 -7.84 -23.64
CA ILE A 535 -5.63 -7.42 -22.62
C ILE A 535 -5.26 -5.94 -22.71
N THR A 536 -5.07 -5.40 -23.91
CA THR A 536 -4.80 -3.96 -24.09
C THR A 536 -5.94 -3.13 -23.53
N SER A 537 -7.18 -3.50 -23.86
CA SER A 537 -8.39 -2.83 -23.35
C SER A 537 -8.49 -2.94 -21.83
N THR A 538 -8.25 -4.13 -21.27
CA THR A 538 -8.30 -4.35 -19.82
C THR A 538 -7.23 -3.53 -19.09
N THR A 539 -6.00 -3.49 -19.61
CA THR A 539 -4.92 -2.68 -19.04
C THR A 539 -5.22 -1.19 -19.12
N ALA A 540 -5.79 -0.71 -20.24
CA ALA A 540 -6.19 0.68 -20.40
C ALA A 540 -7.31 1.07 -19.40
N VAL A 541 -8.35 0.23 -19.28
CA VAL A 541 -9.43 0.43 -18.30
C VAL A 541 -8.87 0.43 -16.88
N TYR A 542 -8.00 -0.51 -16.53
CA TYR A 542 -7.34 -0.54 -15.22
C TYR A 542 -6.55 0.75 -14.95
N GLY A 543 -5.80 1.26 -15.94
CA GLY A 543 -5.09 2.53 -15.83
C GLY A 543 -6.03 3.70 -15.56
N LEU A 544 -7.14 3.82 -16.29
CA LEU A 544 -8.14 4.88 -16.10
C LEU A 544 -8.84 4.76 -14.74
N VAL A 545 -9.24 3.56 -14.32
CA VAL A 545 -9.84 3.31 -13.01
C VAL A 545 -8.85 3.66 -11.90
N SER A 546 -7.57 3.29 -12.04
CA SER A 546 -6.51 3.67 -11.10
C SER A 546 -6.35 5.18 -10.99
N LEU A 547 -6.39 5.92 -12.11
CA LEU A 547 -6.32 7.38 -12.14
C LEU A 547 -7.53 8.03 -11.44
N GLN A 548 -8.73 7.46 -11.60
CA GLN A 548 -9.94 7.98 -10.97
C GLN A 548 -10.03 7.64 -9.47
N LEU A 549 -9.64 6.42 -9.07
CA LEU A 549 -9.54 6.02 -7.65
C LEU A 549 -8.57 6.92 -6.88
N TYR A 550 -7.47 7.32 -7.52
CA TYR A 550 -6.55 8.30 -6.94
C TYR A 550 -7.28 9.57 -6.51
N ILE A 551 -8.16 10.11 -7.36
CA ILE A 551 -8.86 11.37 -7.09
C ILE A 551 -9.94 11.15 -6.05
N GLY A 552 -10.80 10.14 -6.26
CA GLY A 552 -11.99 9.90 -5.43
C GLY A 552 -11.70 9.33 -4.04
N THR A 553 -10.71 8.45 -3.91
CA THR A 553 -10.45 7.72 -2.64
C THR A 553 -9.04 7.95 -2.09
N ALA A 554 -8.23 8.81 -2.71
CA ALA A 554 -6.84 9.02 -2.35
C ALA A 554 -5.99 7.74 -2.36
N LEU A 555 -6.36 6.75 -3.20
CA LEU A 555 -5.62 5.50 -3.33
C LEU A 555 -4.83 5.47 -4.64
N LEU A 556 -3.51 5.36 -4.56
CA LEU A 556 -2.65 5.20 -5.73
C LEU A 556 -2.42 3.71 -5.99
N LEU A 557 -2.97 3.21 -7.10
CA LEU A 557 -2.64 1.87 -7.59
C LEU A 557 -1.48 1.94 -8.59
N PRO A 558 -0.41 1.14 -8.41
CA PRO A 558 0.68 1.06 -9.37
C PRO A 558 0.18 0.46 -10.68
N TRP A 559 0.64 1.01 -11.79
CA TRP A 559 0.17 0.61 -13.10
C TRP A 559 1.19 -0.24 -13.86
N PHE A 560 2.45 0.19 -13.90
CA PHE A 560 3.44 -0.35 -14.82
C PHE A 560 3.81 -1.82 -14.54
N LEU A 561 4.42 -2.12 -13.37
CA LEU A 561 4.89 -3.48 -13.07
C LEU A 561 3.76 -4.53 -12.99
N PRO A 562 2.58 -4.23 -12.40
CA PRO A 562 1.45 -5.16 -12.41
C PRO A 562 0.95 -5.47 -13.83
N SER A 563 0.91 -4.46 -14.70
CA SER A 563 0.52 -4.66 -16.11
C SER A 563 1.56 -5.52 -16.85
N VAL A 564 2.86 -5.23 -16.68
CA VAL A 564 3.93 -6.04 -17.26
C VAL A 564 3.82 -7.50 -16.81
N THR A 565 3.50 -7.73 -15.53
CA THR A 565 3.26 -9.07 -14.98
C THR A 565 2.14 -9.78 -15.72
N LEU A 566 0.97 -9.14 -15.85
CA LEU A 566 -0.19 -9.72 -16.53
C LEU A 566 0.09 -10.01 -18.01
N TRP A 567 0.73 -9.07 -18.70
CA TRP A 567 1.15 -9.21 -20.10
C TRP A 567 2.11 -10.38 -20.30
N PHE A 568 3.03 -10.61 -19.37
CA PHE A 568 3.98 -11.71 -19.44
C PHE A 568 3.30 -13.08 -19.45
N TYR A 569 2.27 -13.29 -18.62
CA TYR A 569 1.48 -14.53 -18.64
C TYR A 569 0.74 -14.73 -19.96
N ILE A 570 0.17 -13.66 -20.52
CA ILE A 570 -0.60 -13.72 -21.77
C ILE A 570 0.31 -13.97 -22.97
N LEU A 571 1.49 -13.36 -23.01
CA LEU A 571 2.50 -13.61 -24.05
C LEU A 571 2.93 -15.08 -24.10
N MET A 572 2.98 -15.78 -22.96
CA MET A 572 3.22 -17.22 -22.96
C MET A 572 2.10 -18.03 -23.62
N ILE A 573 0.84 -17.66 -23.40
CA ILE A 573 -0.31 -18.30 -24.08
C ILE A 573 -0.22 -18.08 -25.58
N LEU A 574 0.00 -16.83 -26.00
CA LEU A 574 0.08 -16.45 -27.40
C LEU A 574 1.17 -17.24 -28.12
N ARG A 575 2.35 -17.38 -27.51
CA ARG A 575 3.44 -18.17 -28.06
C ARG A 575 3.06 -19.65 -28.25
N ARG A 576 2.31 -20.23 -27.30
CA ARG A 576 1.82 -21.61 -27.41
C ARG A 576 0.83 -21.76 -28.58
N LYS A 577 -0.18 -20.89 -28.66
CA LYS A 577 -1.22 -20.93 -29.71
C LYS A 577 -0.74 -20.56 -31.12
N ILE A 578 0.45 -19.97 -31.26
CA ILE A 578 1.08 -19.68 -32.56
C ILE A 578 1.94 -20.86 -33.03
N HIS A 579 2.42 -21.71 -32.11
CA HIS A 579 3.19 -22.90 -32.44
C HIS A 579 2.32 -24.15 -32.64
N GLU A 580 1.10 -24.16 -32.08
CA GLU A 580 0.00 -25.06 -32.43
C GLU A 580 -0.68 -24.58 -33.72
#